data_AF-A0AAE8SHS5-F1
#
_entry.id   AF-A0AAE8SHS5-F1
#
_cell.length_a   1.000
_cell.length_b   1.000
_cell.length_c   1.000
_cell.angle_alpha   90.00
_cell.angle_beta   90.00
_cell.angle_gamma   90.00
#
_symmetry.space_group_name_H-M   'P 1'
#
loop_
_entity.id
_entity.type
_entity.pdbx_description
1 polymer ?
#
loop_
_entity_poly.entity_id
_entity_poly.type
_entity_poly.pdbx_seq_one_letter_code
_entity_poly.pdbx_strand_id
1 'polypeptide(L)'
;MALFVYKLFSLLAALSNQFTSYLMFAEDYIQRWHFLSSSGISRASFIVLLFTILSTLSSLYGTLLWALDAPGYIFKTSNVTVAQYETWRNQDAPYVIQLHLDPSTLQRTEETLAQIVGSELFKPGLNYTLTGEVRRGSPEITTPTRSHDVGARIWLDEDGFSVSPDSLAPYPQSAADNGEEFPYKCIHFGGGSAHWNCTYRSWRFVEDIIDKVVGEPEIHWDDQSDINLDSRYIAPNRADNVWSSWGRGGGSTAMMQVFTVTKGTRRHTFVAYVSRATISGLSLAAQHVRDWGHRTWGMKESERNNLLIDQIVEDIMGAQGQDISYHFGVNAADNRNLTVLQSSWFYSNGMVVFSSVNITLIRSETIDKQIIPFEKCARGSFQNEAFGGRVTQTDCGGSTTDDNSHMFFGQVDTAAVLMIQGLGNGRSNLSSESLNDSVMSWTRNMSAAMEGLLVARGYIVSIDPALVMISVDNLTVAISGLQLLLSILALILAGAAWLALAFFTDSHWSNTFLADLVYAISERDGKRSRPGYMRDPPSVEVIGYRDEHFIAVSGKVVTLQN
;
A
#
# COMPACT_ATOMS: atom_id res chain seq x y z
N MET A 1 -38.48 -9.55 24.23
CA MET A 1 -39.93 -9.63 23.91
C MET A 1 -40.72 -10.58 24.79
N ALA A 2 -40.29 -11.83 25.03
CA ALA A 2 -41.05 -12.76 25.89
C ALA A 2 -41.35 -12.21 27.30
N LEU A 3 -40.38 -11.54 27.93
CA LEU A 3 -40.58 -10.87 29.23
C LEU A 3 -41.63 -9.75 29.17
N PHE A 4 -41.65 -8.96 28.08
CA PHE A 4 -42.66 -7.94 27.87
C PHE A 4 -44.06 -8.56 27.79
N VAL A 5 -44.23 -9.62 26.99
CA VAL A 5 -45.51 -10.33 26.88
C VAL A 5 -45.94 -10.87 28.24
N TYR A 6 -45.05 -11.54 28.98
CA TYR A 6 -45.37 -12.05 30.31
C TYR A 6 -45.85 -10.95 31.27
N LYS A 7 -45.11 -9.83 31.38
CA LYS A 7 -45.44 -8.73 32.30
C LYS A 7 -46.68 -7.95 31.86
N LEU A 8 -46.89 -7.76 30.55
CA LEU A 8 -48.09 -7.14 30.00
C LEU A 8 -49.34 -7.97 30.33
N PHE A 9 -49.29 -9.28 30.12
CA PHE A 9 -50.43 -10.16 30.41
C PHE A 9 -50.67 -10.31 31.91
N SER A 10 -49.62 -10.25 32.74
CA SER A 10 -49.74 -10.16 34.20
C SER A 10 -50.51 -8.90 34.61
N LEU A 11 -50.23 -7.75 33.98
CA LEU A 11 -50.94 -6.50 34.22
C LEU A 11 -52.41 -6.58 33.78
N LEU A 12 -52.69 -7.17 32.61
CA LEU A 12 -54.06 -7.35 32.11
C LEU A 12 -54.88 -8.30 32.98
N ALA A 13 -54.25 -9.37 33.48
CA ALA A 13 -54.89 -10.29 34.41
C ALA A 13 -55.18 -9.63 35.77
N ALA A 14 -54.26 -8.78 36.26
CA ALA A 14 -54.44 -7.99 37.47
C ALA A 14 -55.62 -7.00 37.34
N LEU A 15 -55.66 -6.21 36.26
CA LEU A 15 -56.75 -5.26 36.00
C LEU A 15 -58.11 -5.95 35.83
N SER A 16 -58.11 -7.23 35.42
CA SER A 16 -59.33 -8.02 35.23
C SER A 16 -59.69 -8.89 36.44
N ASN A 17 -58.93 -8.83 37.54
CA ASN A 17 -59.05 -9.68 38.73
C ASN A 17 -59.07 -11.19 38.41
N GLN A 18 -58.31 -11.64 37.40
CA GLN A 18 -58.28 -13.03 36.94
C GLN A 18 -57.03 -13.76 37.43
N PHE A 19 -56.93 -14.01 38.73
CA PHE A 19 -55.71 -14.58 39.34
C PHE A 19 -55.38 -15.97 38.78
N THR A 20 -56.41 -16.80 38.56
CA THR A 20 -56.24 -18.12 37.94
C THR A 20 -55.62 -18.04 36.54
N SER A 21 -55.91 -16.99 35.76
CA SER A 21 -55.30 -16.81 34.44
C SER A 21 -53.81 -16.50 34.52
N TYR A 22 -53.42 -15.71 35.53
CA TYR A 22 -52.01 -15.40 35.80
C TYR A 22 -51.23 -16.64 36.23
N LEU A 23 -51.83 -17.51 37.06
CA LEU A 23 -51.23 -18.80 37.41
C LEU A 23 -50.97 -19.67 36.17
N MET A 24 -51.93 -19.71 35.24
CA MET A 24 -51.79 -20.48 34.00
C MET A 24 -50.68 -19.97 33.08
N PHE A 25 -50.14 -18.76 33.28
CA PHE A 25 -48.99 -18.29 32.50
C PHE A 25 -47.67 -18.98 32.86
N ALA A 26 -47.56 -19.56 34.06
CA ALA A 26 -46.39 -20.32 34.49
C ALA A 26 -46.47 -21.80 34.09
N GLU A 27 -47.67 -22.28 33.78
CA GLU A 27 -47.94 -23.69 33.48
C GLU A 27 -47.52 -24.09 32.06
N ASP A 28 -47.41 -25.39 31.80
CA ASP A 28 -47.09 -25.91 30.48
C ASP A 28 -48.23 -25.74 29.44
N TYR A 29 -47.92 -26.00 28.17
CA TYR A 29 -48.88 -25.85 27.08
C TYR A 29 -50.09 -26.80 27.18
N ILE A 30 -49.90 -28.00 27.75
CA ILE A 30 -50.94 -29.02 27.88
C ILE A 30 -51.95 -28.58 28.94
N GLN A 31 -51.48 -28.07 30.07
CA GLN A 31 -52.31 -27.57 31.16
C GLN A 31 -53.06 -26.30 30.76
N ARG A 32 -52.43 -25.39 30.00
CA ARG A 32 -53.12 -24.23 29.40
C ARG A 32 -54.21 -24.67 28.44
N TRP A 33 -53.96 -25.68 27.60
CA TRP A 33 -54.96 -26.23 26.69
C TRP A 33 -56.15 -26.85 27.44
N HIS A 34 -55.89 -27.64 28.47
CA HIS A 34 -56.94 -28.18 29.32
C HIS A 34 -57.76 -27.08 29.99
N PHE A 35 -57.11 -26.04 30.52
CA PHE A 35 -57.79 -24.87 31.08
C PHE A 35 -58.71 -24.20 30.05
N LEU A 36 -58.23 -23.98 28.83
CA LEU A 36 -59.03 -23.39 27.74
C LEU A 36 -60.24 -24.27 27.38
N SER A 37 -60.05 -25.59 27.33
CA SER A 37 -61.11 -26.53 27.00
C SER A 37 -62.19 -26.64 28.08
N SER A 38 -61.81 -26.52 29.35
CA SER A 38 -62.72 -26.71 30.50
C SER A 38 -63.47 -25.44 30.89
N SER A 39 -62.85 -24.27 30.71
CA SER A 39 -63.40 -22.98 31.15
C SER A 39 -64.26 -22.25 30.11
N GLY A 40 -64.34 -22.76 28.86
CA GLY A 40 -65.18 -22.21 27.79
C GLY A 40 -64.75 -20.81 27.32
N ILE A 41 -65.67 -20.03 26.71
CA ILE A 41 -65.42 -18.65 26.27
C ILE A 41 -65.60 -17.69 27.45
N SER A 42 -64.65 -17.71 28.39
CA SER A 42 -64.61 -16.77 29.51
C SER A 42 -63.52 -15.71 29.29
N ARG A 43 -63.61 -14.58 30.02
CA ARG A 43 -62.56 -13.54 30.01
C ARG A 43 -61.20 -14.09 30.42
N ALA A 44 -61.18 -15.02 31.39
CA ALA A 44 -59.98 -15.73 31.84
C ALA A 44 -59.37 -16.58 30.73
N SER A 45 -60.19 -17.37 30.05
CA SER A 45 -59.79 -18.22 28.94
C SER A 45 -59.24 -17.40 27.77
N PHE A 46 -59.85 -16.25 27.48
CA PHE A 46 -59.36 -15.34 26.43
C PHE A 46 -57.97 -14.77 26.74
N ILE A 47 -57.72 -14.37 28.00
CA ILE A 47 -56.42 -13.88 28.46
C ILE A 47 -55.34 -14.97 28.33
N VAL A 48 -55.64 -16.21 28.74
CA VAL A 48 -54.70 -17.34 28.63
C VAL A 48 -54.45 -17.74 27.18
N LEU A 49 -55.47 -17.72 26.32
CA LEU A 49 -55.34 -17.99 24.88
C LEU A 49 -54.41 -16.97 24.21
N LEU A 50 -54.67 -15.69 24.43
CA LEU A 50 -53.92 -14.61 23.81
C LEU A 50 -52.47 -14.57 24.33
N PHE A 51 -52.26 -14.81 25.62
CA PHE A 51 -50.91 -14.99 26.19
C PHE A 51 -50.18 -16.16 25.53
N THR A 52 -50.84 -17.31 25.36
CA THR A 52 -50.19 -18.51 24.79
C THR A 52 -49.74 -18.27 23.35
N ILE A 53 -50.58 -17.60 22.54
CA ILE A 53 -50.25 -17.24 21.16
C ILE A 53 -49.08 -16.25 21.12
N LEU A 54 -49.17 -15.14 21.87
CA LEU A 54 -48.13 -14.10 21.87
C LEU A 54 -46.82 -14.55 22.51
N SER A 55 -46.87 -15.42 23.52
CA SER A 55 -45.70 -16.01 24.15
C SER A 55 -44.94 -16.88 23.13
N THR A 56 -45.66 -17.69 22.35
CA THR A 56 -45.08 -18.50 21.27
C THR A 56 -44.55 -17.66 20.11
N LEU A 57 -45.26 -16.59 19.72
CA LEU A 57 -44.74 -15.65 18.72
C LEU A 57 -43.52 -14.88 19.23
N SER A 58 -43.48 -14.58 20.53
CA SER A 58 -42.37 -13.85 21.15
C SER A 58 -41.09 -14.67 21.28
N SER A 59 -41.19 -16.01 21.34
CA SER A 59 -40.02 -16.89 21.29
C SER A 59 -39.43 -16.95 19.88
N LEU A 60 -40.26 -16.79 18.86
CA LEU A 60 -39.83 -16.65 17.45
C LEU A 60 -39.31 -15.25 17.10
N TYR A 61 -39.47 -14.27 17.98
CA TYR A 61 -39.08 -12.87 17.73
C TYR A 61 -37.59 -12.74 17.37
N GLY A 62 -36.72 -13.47 18.07
CA GLY A 62 -35.28 -13.47 17.75
C GLY A 62 -35.04 -13.96 16.32
N THR A 63 -35.60 -15.11 15.96
CA THR A 63 -35.49 -15.69 14.62
C THR A 63 -36.09 -14.79 13.54
N LEU A 64 -37.23 -14.15 13.80
CA LEU A 64 -37.86 -13.20 12.90
C LEU A 64 -37.03 -11.92 12.72
N LEU A 65 -36.38 -11.44 13.78
CA LEU A 65 -35.49 -10.27 13.73
C LEU A 65 -34.24 -10.55 12.87
N TRP A 66 -33.75 -11.79 12.88
CA TRP A 66 -32.65 -12.25 12.01
C TRP A 66 -33.10 -12.65 10.61
N ALA A 67 -34.38 -13.00 10.41
CA ALA A 67 -34.96 -13.33 9.10
C ALA A 67 -35.42 -12.11 8.31
N LEU A 68 -35.84 -11.04 8.99
CA LEU A 68 -36.29 -9.78 8.38
C LEU A 68 -35.13 -8.97 7.78
N ASP A 69 -33.92 -9.16 8.30
CA ASP A 69 -32.72 -8.50 7.78
C ASP A 69 -31.53 -9.45 7.98
N ALA A 70 -30.97 -9.96 6.88
CA ALA A 70 -29.76 -10.76 6.98
C ALA A 70 -28.62 -9.86 7.50
N PRO A 71 -27.71 -10.33 8.36
CA PRO A 71 -26.52 -9.56 8.71
C PRO A 71 -25.78 -9.21 7.41
N GLY A 72 -25.80 -7.92 7.07
CA GLY A 72 -25.14 -7.42 5.88
C GLY A 72 -23.64 -7.44 6.11
N TYR A 73 -22.90 -7.75 5.07
CA TYR A 73 -21.46 -7.51 5.06
C TYR A 73 -21.21 -6.17 4.38
N ILE A 74 -20.50 -5.28 5.07
CA ILE A 74 -20.03 -4.03 4.46
C ILE A 74 -18.51 -4.08 4.32
N PHE A 75 -18.03 -3.63 3.17
CA PHE A 75 -16.61 -3.35 3.02
C PHE A 75 -16.29 -2.09 3.82
N LYS A 76 -15.38 -2.25 4.78
CA LYS A 76 -14.81 -1.14 5.53
C LYS A 76 -13.35 -1.02 5.15
N THR A 77 -13.03 0.09 4.52
CA THR A 77 -11.65 0.45 4.20
C THR A 77 -10.91 0.81 5.48
N SER A 78 -9.71 0.26 5.65
CA SER A 78 -8.85 0.51 6.78
C SER A 78 -7.40 0.68 6.35
N ASN A 79 -6.72 1.68 6.89
CA ASN A 79 -5.30 1.90 6.64
C ASN A 79 -4.49 1.08 7.65
N VAL A 80 -3.68 0.17 7.13
CA VAL A 80 -2.92 -0.83 7.89
C VAL A 80 -1.49 -0.91 7.36
N THR A 81 -0.55 -1.33 8.20
CA THR A 81 0.83 -1.56 7.74
C THR A 81 0.94 -2.90 7.01
N VAL A 82 1.82 -2.98 6.02
CA VAL A 82 2.00 -4.21 5.24
C VAL A 82 2.49 -5.38 6.09
N ALA A 83 3.24 -5.11 7.17
CA ALA A 83 3.66 -6.13 8.12
C ALA A 83 2.49 -6.93 8.74
N GLN A 84 1.28 -6.35 8.85
CA GLN A 84 0.10 -7.08 9.34
C GLN A 84 -0.40 -8.17 8.37
N TYR A 85 0.00 -8.09 7.09
CA TYR A 85 -0.40 -9.00 6.02
C TYR A 85 0.79 -9.77 5.43
N GLU A 86 1.84 -9.99 6.23
CA GLU A 86 3.07 -10.65 5.77
C GLU A 86 2.82 -12.03 5.13
N THR A 87 1.92 -12.83 5.69
CA THR A 87 1.56 -14.17 5.17
C THR A 87 0.86 -14.14 3.81
N TRP A 88 0.22 -13.01 3.49
CA TRP A 88 -0.47 -12.76 2.23
C TRP A 88 0.43 -12.18 1.16
N ARG A 89 1.65 -11.75 1.51
CA ARG A 89 2.58 -11.22 0.52
C ARG A 89 2.94 -12.26 -0.52
N ASN A 90 3.08 -11.78 -1.76
CA ASN A 90 3.73 -12.53 -2.80
C ASN A 90 5.25 -12.42 -2.60
N GLN A 91 5.92 -13.55 -2.47
CA GLN A 91 7.38 -13.57 -2.32
C GLN A 91 8.09 -13.38 -3.68
N ASP A 92 7.41 -13.68 -4.78
CA ASP A 92 7.90 -13.59 -6.16
C ASP A 92 7.23 -12.41 -6.90
N ALA A 93 7.04 -11.28 -6.21
CA ALA A 93 6.43 -10.11 -6.82
C ALA A 93 7.36 -9.55 -7.93
N PRO A 94 6.84 -9.24 -9.13
CA PRO A 94 7.67 -8.67 -10.19
C PRO A 94 8.19 -7.30 -9.76
N TYR A 95 9.46 -7.03 -9.99
CA TYR A 95 10.06 -5.74 -9.65
C TYR A 95 9.88 -4.70 -10.76
N VAL A 96 9.65 -5.13 -12.01
CA VAL A 96 9.41 -4.25 -13.16
C VAL A 96 7.91 -4.11 -13.42
N ILE A 97 7.44 -2.87 -13.57
CA ILE A 97 6.06 -2.50 -13.87
C ILE A 97 6.06 -1.65 -15.12
N GLN A 98 5.17 -1.95 -16.07
CA GLN A 98 5.04 -1.18 -17.30
C GLN A 98 3.78 -0.32 -17.25
N LEU A 99 3.97 0.98 -17.46
CA LEU A 99 2.93 1.98 -17.58
C LEU A 99 2.90 2.46 -19.03
N HIS A 100 1.83 2.10 -19.74
CA HIS A 100 1.59 2.55 -21.11
C HIS A 100 0.65 3.74 -21.09
N LEU A 101 1.12 4.88 -21.59
CA LEU A 101 0.35 6.11 -21.65
C LEU A 101 -0.29 6.28 -23.03
N ASP A 102 -1.59 6.59 -23.02
CA ASP A 102 -2.34 6.98 -24.20
C ASP A 102 -3.04 8.31 -23.89
N PRO A 103 -2.86 9.36 -24.73
CA PRO A 103 -3.50 10.66 -24.54
C PRO A 103 -5.02 10.58 -24.31
N SER A 104 -5.70 9.58 -24.86
CA SER A 104 -7.15 9.39 -24.76
C SER A 104 -7.63 8.75 -23.45
N THR A 105 -6.73 8.13 -22.67
CA THR A 105 -7.09 7.36 -21.46
C THR A 105 -6.33 7.80 -20.20
N LEU A 106 -5.69 8.98 -20.21
CA LEU A 106 -4.89 9.50 -19.10
C LEU A 106 -5.67 9.55 -17.77
N GLN A 107 -6.93 9.98 -17.78
CA GLN A 107 -7.76 10.03 -16.57
C GLN A 107 -8.01 8.64 -15.97
N ARG A 108 -8.30 7.64 -16.81
CA ARG A 108 -8.46 6.25 -16.36
C ARG A 108 -7.15 5.69 -15.82
N THR A 109 -6.03 6.06 -16.43
CA THR A 109 -4.69 5.66 -16.00
C THR A 109 -4.38 6.23 -14.61
N GLU A 110 -4.76 7.48 -14.35
CA GLU A 110 -4.65 8.11 -13.03
C GLU A 110 -5.46 7.38 -11.96
N GLU A 111 -6.74 7.07 -12.23
CA GLU A 111 -7.61 6.35 -11.29
C GLU A 111 -7.10 4.93 -10.96
N THR A 112 -6.38 4.30 -11.90
CA THR A 112 -5.89 2.92 -11.75
C THR A 112 -4.40 2.84 -11.42
N LEU A 113 -3.68 3.96 -11.33
CA LEU A 113 -2.23 3.99 -11.15
C LEU A 113 -1.78 3.23 -9.90
N ALA A 114 -2.46 3.45 -8.77
CA ALA A 114 -2.16 2.77 -7.52
C ALA A 114 -2.35 1.24 -7.60
N GLN A 115 -3.30 0.78 -8.42
CA GLN A 115 -3.51 -0.64 -8.68
C GLN A 115 -2.45 -1.21 -9.63
N ILE A 116 -2.08 -0.46 -10.67
CA ILE A 116 -1.03 -0.84 -11.63
C ILE A 116 0.31 -1.01 -10.90
N VAL A 117 0.76 0.03 -10.17
CA VAL A 117 2.02 0.00 -9.41
C VAL A 117 1.93 -0.93 -8.21
N GLY A 118 0.73 -1.12 -7.64
CA GLY A 118 0.50 -2.05 -6.54
C GLY A 118 0.38 -3.51 -6.97
N SER A 119 0.26 -3.83 -8.26
CA SER A 119 -0.10 -5.17 -8.74
C SER A 119 0.83 -6.29 -8.26
N GLU A 120 0.26 -7.46 -7.98
CA GLU A 120 0.98 -8.70 -7.65
C GLU A 120 1.88 -8.65 -6.39
N LEU A 121 1.72 -7.66 -5.52
CA LEU A 121 2.44 -7.60 -4.23
C LEU A 121 1.89 -8.58 -3.19
N PHE A 122 0.64 -8.97 -3.34
CA PHE A 122 -0.04 -9.93 -2.44
C PHE A 122 -0.69 -11.05 -3.26
N LYS A 123 -0.90 -12.18 -2.59
CA LYS A 123 -1.63 -13.33 -3.12
C LYS A 123 -3.07 -12.93 -3.47
N PRO A 124 -3.70 -13.57 -4.47
CA PRO A 124 -5.10 -13.32 -4.80
C PRO A 124 -6.02 -13.48 -3.58
N GLY A 125 -7.03 -12.60 -3.47
CA GLY A 125 -8.02 -12.63 -2.39
C GLY A 125 -7.92 -11.49 -1.38
N LEU A 126 -6.80 -10.76 -1.36
CA LEU A 126 -6.69 -9.50 -0.61
C LEU A 126 -7.10 -8.32 -1.50
N ASN A 127 -8.18 -7.62 -1.16
CA ASN A 127 -8.53 -6.37 -1.83
C ASN A 127 -7.80 -5.21 -1.15
N TYR A 128 -6.72 -4.73 -1.77
CA TYR A 128 -5.92 -3.63 -1.27
C TYR A 128 -5.62 -2.60 -2.35
N THR A 129 -5.33 -1.38 -1.91
CA THR A 129 -4.78 -0.31 -2.73
C THR A 129 -3.51 0.23 -2.06
N LEU A 130 -2.47 0.44 -2.86
CA LEU A 130 -1.23 1.03 -2.38
C LEU A 130 -1.43 2.53 -2.17
N THR A 131 -1.13 3.05 -0.97
CA THR A 131 -1.36 4.47 -0.67
C THR A 131 -0.20 5.37 -1.10
N GLY A 132 0.99 4.80 -1.30
CA GLY A 132 2.23 5.55 -1.53
C GLY A 132 2.81 6.19 -0.27
N GLU A 133 2.18 5.99 0.89
CA GLU A 133 2.66 6.50 2.17
C GLU A 133 3.71 5.57 2.76
N VAL A 134 4.94 6.10 2.90
CA VAL A 134 6.09 5.36 3.40
C VAL A 134 6.82 6.17 4.45
N ARG A 135 7.19 5.54 5.57
CA ARG A 135 8.14 6.12 6.54
C ARG A 135 9.56 5.99 5.99
N ARG A 136 9.94 6.94 5.11
CA ARG A 136 11.19 6.91 4.34
C ARG A 136 12.47 6.91 5.21
N GLY A 137 12.42 7.44 6.43
CA GLY A 137 13.62 7.61 7.26
C GLY A 137 14.40 8.87 6.84
N SER A 138 15.69 8.92 7.16
CA SER A 138 16.56 10.06 6.84
C SER A 138 17.73 9.64 5.93
N PRO A 139 18.07 10.44 4.91
CA PRO A 139 19.28 10.24 4.13
C PRO A 139 20.52 10.77 4.89
N GLU A 140 21.65 10.10 4.74
CA GLU A 140 22.94 10.51 5.29
C GLU A 140 23.99 10.55 4.19
N ILE A 141 24.75 11.65 4.13
CA ILE A 141 25.83 11.87 3.17
C ILE A 141 27.11 12.26 3.90
N THR A 142 28.22 12.07 3.21
CA THR A 142 29.56 12.41 3.68
C THR A 142 30.15 13.53 2.81
N THR A 143 31.25 14.13 3.27
CA THR A 143 31.99 15.11 2.47
C THR A 143 32.68 14.43 1.29
N PRO A 144 32.83 15.10 0.13
CA PRO A 144 33.58 14.56 -0.99
C PRO A 144 35.01 14.19 -0.61
N THR A 145 35.44 12.96 -0.93
CA THR A 145 36.84 12.53 -0.74
C THR A 145 37.73 13.01 -1.89
N ARG A 146 37.14 13.22 -3.08
CA ARG A 146 37.80 13.75 -4.28
C ARG A 146 37.03 14.93 -4.86
N SER A 147 37.77 15.87 -5.44
CA SER A 147 37.23 17.12 -5.99
C SER A 147 37.76 17.48 -7.38
N HIS A 148 38.80 16.80 -7.84
CA HIS A 148 39.43 17.00 -9.15
C HIS A 148 39.13 15.80 -10.04
N ASP A 149 38.80 16.07 -11.31
CA ASP A 149 38.49 15.07 -12.34
C ASP A 149 37.36 14.10 -11.99
N VAL A 150 36.45 14.54 -11.11
CA VAL A 150 35.24 13.80 -10.73
C VAL A 150 34.02 14.68 -10.98
N GLY A 151 32.99 14.09 -11.59
CA GLY A 151 31.69 14.73 -11.75
C GLY A 151 30.93 14.85 -10.42
N ALA A 152 29.66 15.23 -10.49
CA ALA A 152 28.74 15.23 -9.38
C ALA A 152 28.41 13.81 -8.93
N ARG A 153 28.62 13.56 -7.63
CA ARG A 153 28.38 12.29 -6.96
C ARG A 153 27.69 12.53 -5.62
N ILE A 154 26.91 11.54 -5.17
CA ILE A 154 26.41 11.45 -3.80
C ILE A 154 27.42 10.62 -3.00
N TRP A 155 28.15 11.27 -2.09
CA TRP A 155 29.19 10.64 -1.27
C TRP A 155 28.58 10.00 -0.02
N LEU A 156 28.94 8.74 0.24
CA LEU A 156 28.28 7.89 1.24
C LEU A 156 29.21 7.48 2.39
N ASP A 157 30.52 7.45 2.16
CA ASP A 157 31.52 7.20 3.22
C ASP A 157 32.81 8.02 3.02
N GLU A 158 33.77 7.81 3.91
CA GLU A 158 35.08 8.49 3.92
C GLU A 158 36.13 7.79 3.03
N ASP A 159 35.84 6.60 2.48
CA ASP A 159 36.74 5.80 1.64
C ASP A 159 36.52 6.03 0.14
N GLY A 160 35.54 6.86 -0.23
CA GLY A 160 35.19 7.20 -1.61
C GLY A 160 33.94 6.48 -2.15
N PHE A 161 33.21 5.75 -1.30
CA PHE A 161 31.95 5.12 -1.68
C PHE A 161 30.95 6.19 -2.09
N SER A 162 30.51 6.14 -3.35
CA SER A 162 29.63 7.15 -3.92
C SER A 162 28.80 6.60 -5.05
N VAL A 163 27.68 7.28 -5.32
CA VAL A 163 26.79 6.98 -6.45
C VAL A 163 26.69 8.20 -7.34
N SER A 164 26.82 8.00 -8.64
CA SER A 164 26.66 9.06 -9.64
C SER A 164 25.75 8.60 -10.78
N PRO A 165 25.31 9.53 -11.64
CA PRO A 165 24.87 9.16 -12.98
C PRO A 165 26.07 8.62 -13.79
N ASP A 166 25.83 8.12 -15.00
CA ASP A 166 26.87 7.58 -15.86
C ASP A 166 28.01 8.59 -16.13
N SER A 167 29.17 8.38 -15.46
CA SER A 167 30.36 9.24 -15.57
C SER A 167 31.04 9.11 -16.93
N LEU A 168 30.78 8.03 -17.67
CA LEU A 168 31.34 7.78 -19.00
C LEU A 168 30.44 8.26 -20.13
N ALA A 169 29.30 8.88 -19.82
CA ALA A 169 28.40 9.47 -20.80
C ALA A 169 29.05 10.49 -21.75
N PRO A 170 30.01 11.36 -21.35
CA PRO A 170 30.64 12.28 -22.30
C PRO A 170 31.66 11.59 -23.22
N TYR A 171 32.05 10.34 -22.96
CA TYR A 171 33.11 9.64 -23.70
C TYR A 171 32.54 8.60 -24.67
N PRO A 172 33.06 8.48 -25.90
CA PRO A 172 32.74 7.39 -26.80
C PRO A 172 33.34 6.06 -26.33
N GLN A 173 32.96 4.95 -26.95
CA GLN A 173 33.61 3.65 -26.70
C GLN A 173 35.02 3.59 -27.31
N SER A 174 35.20 4.16 -28.50
CA SER A 174 36.52 4.27 -29.15
C SER A 174 37.11 5.67 -29.01
N ALA A 175 38.39 5.74 -28.62
CA ALA A 175 39.14 7.00 -28.53
C ALA A 175 39.50 7.59 -29.91
N ALA A 176 39.38 6.81 -30.98
CA ALA A 176 39.61 7.24 -32.34
C ALA A 176 38.66 6.58 -33.34
N ASP A 177 38.26 7.31 -34.38
CA ASP A 177 37.50 6.77 -35.51
C ASP A 177 38.03 7.38 -36.82
N ASN A 178 38.31 6.51 -37.81
CA ASN A 178 38.85 6.90 -39.12
C ASN A 178 40.06 7.86 -39.09
N GLY A 179 40.93 7.74 -38.06
CA GLY A 179 42.12 8.58 -37.90
C GLY A 179 41.88 9.94 -37.23
N GLU A 180 40.63 10.24 -36.84
CA GLU A 180 40.31 11.37 -35.97
C GLU A 180 40.31 10.91 -34.51
N GLU A 181 40.95 11.69 -33.64
CA GLU A 181 40.98 11.47 -32.19
C GLU A 181 39.81 12.19 -31.52
N PHE A 182 39.27 11.60 -30.45
CA PHE A 182 38.25 12.23 -29.64
C PHE A 182 38.78 13.51 -28.96
N PRO A 183 38.08 14.66 -29.08
CA PRO A 183 38.56 15.94 -28.56
C PRO A 183 38.35 16.07 -27.05
N TYR A 184 39.15 15.37 -26.23
CA TYR A 184 39.05 15.35 -24.75
C TYR A 184 38.96 16.73 -24.08
N LYS A 185 39.46 17.80 -24.72
CA LYS A 185 39.45 19.17 -24.21
C LYS A 185 38.06 19.83 -24.15
N CYS A 186 37.05 19.23 -24.78
CA CYS A 186 35.68 19.76 -24.77
C CYS A 186 34.89 19.40 -23.50
N ILE A 187 35.48 18.59 -22.62
CA ILE A 187 34.91 18.16 -21.34
C ILE A 187 35.64 18.89 -20.22
N HIS A 188 34.87 19.48 -19.31
CA HIS A 188 35.39 20.25 -18.19
C HIS A 188 34.82 19.73 -16.88
N PHE A 189 35.73 19.33 -15.99
CA PHE A 189 35.42 18.97 -14.60
C PHE A 189 35.81 20.13 -13.68
N GLY A 190 34.96 20.44 -12.71
CA GLY A 190 35.26 21.48 -11.74
C GLY A 190 34.23 21.55 -10.63
N GLY A 191 34.69 21.66 -9.38
CA GLY A 191 33.84 21.92 -8.22
C GLY A 191 32.79 20.84 -7.94
N GLY A 192 33.06 19.57 -8.27
CA GLY A 192 32.09 18.48 -8.13
C GLY A 192 30.97 18.52 -9.16
N SER A 193 31.27 19.06 -10.35
CA SER A 193 30.38 19.08 -11.51
C SER A 193 31.18 18.83 -12.78
N ALA A 194 30.49 18.39 -13.83
CA ALA A 194 31.07 18.25 -15.15
C ALA A 194 30.14 18.89 -16.19
N HIS A 195 30.73 19.49 -17.23
CA HIS A 195 29.99 19.93 -18.40
C HIS A 195 30.82 19.71 -19.65
N TRP A 196 30.15 19.53 -20.78
CA TRP A 196 30.80 19.31 -22.05
C TRP A 196 30.00 19.95 -23.17
N ASN A 197 30.73 20.47 -24.15
CA ASN A 197 30.16 21.00 -25.39
C ASN A 197 31.12 20.62 -26.52
N CYS A 198 30.76 19.55 -27.24
CA CYS A 198 31.64 18.88 -28.17
C CYS A 198 31.00 18.79 -29.56
N THR A 199 31.79 19.04 -30.59
CA THR A 199 31.43 18.77 -32.00
C THR A 199 32.38 17.73 -32.59
N TYR A 200 31.85 16.86 -33.43
CA TYR A 200 32.57 15.73 -34.01
C TYR A 200 32.32 15.65 -35.50
N ARG A 201 33.38 15.48 -36.29
CA ARG A 201 33.21 15.27 -37.74
C ARG A 201 32.72 13.85 -38.04
N SER A 202 33.19 12.85 -37.28
CA SER A 202 32.58 11.53 -37.33
C SER A 202 31.32 11.43 -36.48
N TRP A 203 30.23 10.99 -37.11
CA TRP A 203 28.96 10.67 -36.45
C TRP A 203 29.03 9.46 -35.52
N ARG A 204 30.01 8.57 -35.72
CA ARG A 204 30.17 7.36 -34.91
C ARG A 204 30.48 7.67 -33.45
N PHE A 205 31.19 8.75 -33.16
CA PHE A 205 31.44 9.14 -31.77
C PHE A 205 30.15 9.40 -31.00
N VAL A 206 29.18 10.09 -31.61
CA VAL A 206 27.90 10.37 -30.96
C VAL A 206 27.01 9.14 -30.96
N GLU A 207 27.03 8.32 -32.01
CA GLU A 207 26.28 7.06 -31.99
C GLU A 207 26.77 6.10 -30.91
N ASP A 208 28.09 5.93 -30.75
CA ASP A 208 28.66 5.10 -29.68
C ASP A 208 28.20 5.59 -28.29
N ILE A 209 28.07 6.90 -28.11
CA ILE A 209 27.59 7.50 -26.86
C ILE A 209 26.08 7.29 -26.69
N ILE A 210 25.28 7.45 -27.75
CA ILE A 210 23.84 7.21 -27.73
C ILE A 210 23.51 5.72 -27.48
N ASP A 211 24.36 4.83 -28.01
CA ASP A 211 24.28 3.36 -27.87
C ASP A 211 24.72 2.87 -26.49
N LYS A 212 25.48 3.66 -25.71
CA LYS A 212 25.71 3.37 -24.30
C LYS A 212 24.39 3.39 -23.55
N VAL A 213 24.27 2.54 -22.52
CA VAL A 213 23.01 2.43 -21.79
C VAL A 213 22.79 3.69 -20.97
N VAL A 214 21.98 4.57 -21.54
CA VAL A 214 21.63 5.84 -20.92
C VAL A 214 20.81 5.59 -19.66
N GLY A 215 21.28 6.14 -18.54
CA GLY A 215 20.55 6.16 -17.28
C GLY A 215 20.71 4.93 -16.39
N GLU A 216 21.88 4.31 -16.45
CA GLU A 216 22.34 3.38 -15.41
C GLU A 216 23.10 4.16 -14.34
N PRO A 217 22.64 4.18 -13.07
CA PRO A 217 23.43 4.69 -11.97
C PRO A 217 24.77 3.96 -11.89
N GLU A 218 25.83 4.70 -11.62
CA GLU A 218 27.18 4.19 -11.44
C GLU A 218 27.53 4.21 -9.94
N ILE A 219 28.15 3.12 -9.49
CA ILE A 219 28.56 2.91 -8.11
C ILE A 219 30.08 2.87 -8.08
N HIS A 220 30.65 3.78 -7.31
CA HIS A 220 32.07 3.84 -7.00
C HIS A 220 32.23 3.27 -5.60
N TRP A 221 32.90 2.13 -5.45
CA TRP A 221 32.94 1.39 -4.17
C TRP A 221 33.97 1.96 -3.18
N ASP A 222 35.07 2.50 -3.70
CA ASP A 222 36.10 3.23 -2.99
C ASP A 222 36.96 4.04 -3.98
N ASP A 223 37.78 4.97 -3.46
CA ASP A 223 38.62 5.83 -4.30
C ASP A 223 39.67 5.05 -5.10
N GLN A 224 40.15 3.92 -4.57
CA GLN A 224 41.23 3.14 -5.20
C GLN A 224 40.74 2.33 -6.41
N SER A 225 39.58 1.70 -6.29
CA SER A 225 38.87 1.02 -7.37
C SER A 225 38.39 2.00 -8.44
N ASP A 226 37.89 3.17 -8.04
CA ASP A 226 37.48 4.23 -8.97
C ASP A 226 38.65 4.75 -9.82
N ILE A 227 39.83 4.98 -9.22
CA ILE A 227 41.05 5.35 -9.98
C ILE A 227 41.46 4.27 -10.98
N ASN A 228 41.21 3.00 -10.64
CA ASN A 228 41.49 1.85 -11.51
C ASN A 228 40.38 1.59 -12.53
N LEU A 229 39.37 2.47 -12.63
CA LEU A 229 38.21 2.36 -13.51
C LEU A 229 37.39 1.08 -13.26
N ASP A 230 37.30 0.66 -12.00
CA ASP A 230 36.56 -0.53 -11.54
C ASP A 230 35.25 -0.15 -10.83
N SER A 231 34.58 0.89 -11.34
CA SER A 231 33.22 1.26 -10.96
C SER A 231 32.19 0.30 -11.57
N ARG A 232 30.99 0.26 -11.00
CA ARG A 232 29.95 -0.70 -11.36
C ARG A 232 28.65 -0.01 -11.69
N TYR A 233 28.09 -0.31 -12.86
CA TYR A 233 26.78 0.17 -13.25
C TYR A 233 25.67 -0.69 -12.67
N ILE A 234 24.57 -0.07 -12.29
CA ILE A 234 23.32 -0.78 -11.99
C ILE A 234 22.64 -1.11 -13.31
N ALA A 235 23.09 -2.20 -13.93
CA ALA A 235 22.58 -2.63 -15.22
C ALA A 235 21.22 -3.34 -15.05
N PRO A 236 20.19 -3.00 -15.85
CA PRO A 236 18.96 -3.76 -15.89
C PRO A 236 19.21 -5.19 -16.38
N ASN A 237 18.70 -6.20 -15.65
CA ASN A 237 18.71 -7.57 -16.16
C ASN A 237 17.99 -7.63 -17.52
N ARG A 238 18.71 -8.03 -18.58
CA ARG A 238 18.17 -8.05 -19.95
C ARG A 238 16.99 -9.01 -20.12
N ALA A 239 16.90 -10.05 -19.29
CA ALA A 239 15.78 -10.99 -19.34
C ALA A 239 14.44 -10.34 -18.95
N ASP A 240 14.47 -9.41 -18.00
CA ASP A 240 13.28 -8.94 -17.29
C ASP A 240 13.02 -7.44 -17.47
N ASN A 241 14.06 -6.63 -17.69
CA ASN A 241 13.96 -5.19 -17.85
C ASN A 241 14.32 -4.76 -19.27
N VAL A 242 13.29 -4.30 -19.97
CA VAL A 242 13.39 -3.85 -21.36
C VAL A 242 14.27 -2.61 -21.51
N TRP A 243 14.53 -1.80 -20.46
CA TRP A 243 15.41 -0.61 -20.48
C TRP A 243 16.77 -0.90 -21.10
N SER A 244 17.33 -2.09 -20.82
CA SER A 244 18.56 -2.63 -21.42
C SER A 244 18.57 -2.62 -22.96
N SER A 245 17.40 -2.59 -23.61
CA SER A 245 17.24 -2.63 -25.06
C SER A 245 16.87 -1.28 -25.69
N TRP A 246 16.64 -0.22 -24.90
CA TRP A 246 16.19 1.08 -25.40
C TRP A 246 17.31 2.01 -25.89
N GLY A 247 18.59 1.69 -25.64
CA GLY A 247 19.74 2.47 -26.14
C GLY A 247 19.73 2.72 -27.65
N ARG A 248 19.24 1.74 -28.43
CA ARG A 248 19.12 1.80 -29.91
C ARG A 248 17.74 2.24 -30.42
N GLY A 249 16.78 2.42 -29.52
CA GLY A 249 15.40 2.76 -29.88
C GLY A 249 15.20 4.26 -30.10
N GLY A 250 14.44 4.63 -31.12
CA GLY A 250 14.01 6.02 -31.37
C GLY A 250 12.70 6.39 -30.67
N GLY A 251 12.37 5.79 -29.52
CA GLY A 251 11.12 6.07 -28.80
C GLY A 251 11.35 6.97 -27.59
N SER A 252 10.42 7.91 -27.35
CA SER A 252 10.43 8.73 -26.14
C SER A 252 9.87 7.92 -24.96
N THR A 253 10.67 7.72 -23.91
CA THR A 253 10.34 6.88 -22.76
C THR A 253 10.98 7.44 -21.48
N ALA A 254 10.45 7.03 -20.32
CA ALA A 254 11.05 7.31 -19.03
C ALA A 254 11.05 6.06 -18.16
N MET A 255 11.94 6.03 -17.18
CA MET A 255 12.05 4.99 -16.17
C MET A 255 12.17 5.66 -14.81
N MET A 256 11.40 5.16 -13.84
CA MET A 256 11.67 5.39 -12.42
C MET A 256 12.21 4.11 -11.82
N GLN A 257 13.24 4.18 -11.00
CA GLN A 257 13.84 3.03 -10.33
C GLN A 257 14.07 3.36 -8.87
N VAL A 258 13.70 2.43 -8.00
CA VAL A 258 14.09 2.43 -6.59
C VAL A 258 15.13 1.34 -6.43
N PHE A 259 16.30 1.72 -5.93
CA PHE A 259 17.39 0.77 -5.71
C PHE A 259 18.09 1.03 -4.39
N THR A 260 18.79 0.02 -3.89
CA THR A 260 19.63 0.13 -2.71
C THR A 260 21.05 -0.28 -3.04
N VAL A 261 22.00 0.37 -2.37
CA VAL A 261 23.42 -0.03 -2.39
C VAL A 261 23.86 -0.25 -0.96
N THR A 262 24.49 -1.39 -0.70
CA THR A 262 24.91 -1.81 0.62
C THR A 262 26.39 -2.15 0.64
N LYS A 263 27.15 -1.43 1.48
CA LYS A 263 28.57 -1.68 1.75
C LYS A 263 28.72 -2.05 3.23
N GLY A 264 29.24 -3.25 3.50
CA GLY A 264 29.31 -3.77 4.87
C GLY A 264 27.92 -3.90 5.51
N THR A 265 27.67 -3.14 6.57
CA THR A 265 26.37 -3.06 7.27
C THR A 265 25.58 -1.80 6.94
N ARG A 266 26.11 -0.91 6.09
CA ARG A 266 25.45 0.36 5.75
C ARG A 266 24.72 0.23 4.42
N ARG A 267 23.41 0.50 4.45
CA ARG A 267 22.51 0.44 3.28
C ARG A 267 21.97 1.83 2.98
N HIS A 268 22.08 2.24 1.72
CA HIS A 268 21.54 3.49 1.21
C HIS A 268 20.47 3.20 0.15
N THR A 269 19.34 3.91 0.19
CA THR A 269 18.23 3.75 -0.77
C THR A 269 18.10 5.01 -1.61
N PHE A 270 17.96 4.81 -2.92
CA PHE A 270 17.87 5.86 -3.91
C PHE A 270 16.61 5.73 -4.74
N VAL A 271 16.18 6.86 -5.30
CA VAL A 271 15.23 6.94 -6.40
C VAL A 271 15.96 7.54 -7.59
N ALA A 272 15.96 6.84 -8.72
CA ALA A 272 16.40 7.36 -10.00
C ALA A 272 15.21 7.62 -10.91
N TYR A 273 15.21 8.77 -11.58
CA TYR A 273 14.35 9.08 -12.71
C TYR A 273 15.22 9.26 -13.95
N VAL A 274 14.92 8.50 -14.99
CA VAL A 274 15.58 8.57 -16.28
C VAL A 274 14.53 8.94 -17.32
N SER A 275 14.84 9.88 -18.19
CA SER A 275 14.01 10.22 -19.33
C SER A 275 14.85 10.28 -20.58
N ARG A 276 14.29 9.75 -21.67
CA ARG A 276 14.87 9.83 -23.01
C ARG A 276 13.81 10.33 -23.97
N ALA A 277 14.16 11.32 -24.77
CA ALA A 277 13.31 11.84 -25.83
C ALA A 277 14.09 11.87 -27.14
N THR A 278 13.40 11.64 -28.25
CA THR A 278 14.05 11.61 -29.56
C THR A 278 13.16 12.28 -30.60
N ILE A 279 13.74 13.12 -31.44
CA ILE A 279 13.12 13.64 -32.66
C ILE A 279 14.04 13.28 -33.81
N SER A 280 13.49 12.76 -34.90
CA SER A 280 14.29 12.24 -36.01
C SER A 280 13.69 12.59 -37.36
N GLY A 281 14.53 12.98 -38.32
CA GLY A 281 14.14 13.20 -39.70
C GLY A 281 15.34 13.49 -40.59
N LEU A 282 15.20 13.31 -41.91
CA LEU A 282 16.27 13.55 -42.88
C LEU A 282 16.84 14.99 -42.80
N SER A 283 16.00 15.96 -42.45
CA SER A 283 16.40 17.31 -42.09
C SER A 283 15.41 17.85 -41.07
N LEU A 284 15.93 18.36 -39.95
CA LEU A 284 15.13 18.94 -38.89
C LEU A 284 15.00 20.44 -39.09
N ALA A 285 13.77 20.95 -39.03
CA ALA A 285 13.52 22.37 -39.06
C ALA A 285 13.87 23.00 -37.71
N ALA A 286 14.54 24.16 -37.73
CA ALA A 286 14.96 24.86 -36.51
C ALA A 286 13.81 25.12 -35.53
N GLN A 287 12.60 25.38 -36.03
CA GLN A 287 11.41 25.58 -35.21
C GLN A 287 11.06 24.34 -34.36
N HIS A 288 11.17 23.14 -34.93
CA HIS A 288 10.89 21.89 -34.22
C HIS A 288 11.99 21.54 -33.23
N VAL A 289 13.26 21.77 -33.58
CA VAL A 289 14.40 21.59 -32.65
C VAL A 289 14.29 22.54 -31.47
N ARG A 290 13.92 23.80 -31.72
CA ARG A 290 13.69 24.82 -30.67
C ARG A 290 12.54 24.42 -29.74
N ASP A 291 11.37 24.11 -30.30
CA ASP A 291 10.21 23.69 -29.52
C ASP A 291 10.51 22.43 -28.70
N TRP A 292 11.21 21.46 -29.28
CA TRP A 292 11.66 20.26 -28.58
C TRP A 292 12.67 20.57 -27.46
N GLY A 293 13.60 21.51 -27.67
CA GLY A 293 14.52 22.01 -26.65
C GLY A 293 13.76 22.60 -25.45
N HIS A 294 12.78 23.47 -25.69
CA HIS A 294 11.94 24.02 -24.62
C HIS A 294 11.10 22.96 -23.90
N ARG A 295 10.63 21.92 -24.61
CA ARG A 295 9.89 20.80 -24.01
C ARG A 295 10.75 19.95 -23.07
N THR A 296 12.03 19.80 -23.37
CA THR A 296 12.99 18.95 -22.62
C THR A 296 13.73 19.67 -21.51
N TRP A 297 13.90 21.00 -21.58
CA TRP A 297 14.73 21.77 -20.64
C TRP A 297 14.13 21.92 -19.23
N GLY A 298 12.85 22.28 -19.12
CA GLY A 298 12.27 22.64 -17.83
C GLY A 298 10.77 22.97 -17.90
N MET A 299 10.19 23.28 -16.74
CA MET A 299 8.73 23.45 -16.64
C MET A 299 8.30 24.82 -16.19
N LYS A 300 9.12 25.50 -15.38
CA LYS A 300 8.85 26.89 -15.05
C LYS A 300 9.06 27.72 -16.31
N GLU A 301 8.18 28.68 -16.53
CA GLU A 301 8.31 29.61 -17.65
C GLU A 301 9.69 30.32 -17.64
N SER A 302 10.23 30.58 -16.44
CA SER A 302 11.58 31.10 -16.23
C SER A 302 12.71 30.14 -16.66
N GLU A 303 12.50 28.82 -16.57
CA GLU A 303 13.47 27.80 -16.99
C GLU A 303 13.34 27.53 -18.50
N ARG A 304 12.12 27.60 -19.05
CA ARG A 304 11.85 27.45 -20.48
C ARG A 304 12.41 28.59 -21.31
N ASN A 305 12.58 29.78 -20.74
CA ASN A 305 13.18 30.93 -21.43
C ASN A 305 14.69 31.04 -21.18
N ASN A 306 15.37 29.93 -20.89
CA ASN A 306 16.82 29.95 -20.67
C ASN A 306 17.56 30.17 -22.00
N LEU A 307 18.46 31.16 -22.01
CA LEU A 307 19.28 31.53 -23.17
C LEU A 307 20.15 30.37 -23.69
N LEU A 308 20.50 29.41 -22.82
CA LEU A 308 21.26 28.21 -23.22
C LEU A 308 20.48 27.32 -24.18
N ILE A 309 19.14 27.33 -24.15
CA ILE A 309 18.32 26.55 -25.09
C ILE A 309 18.53 27.07 -26.51
N ASP A 310 18.49 28.39 -26.70
CA ASP A 310 18.70 28.99 -28.01
C ASP A 310 20.12 28.71 -28.52
N GLN A 311 21.12 28.76 -27.64
CA GLN A 311 22.50 28.42 -27.99
C GLN A 311 22.66 26.95 -28.43
N ILE A 312 22.07 26.00 -27.70
CA ILE A 312 22.11 24.57 -28.08
C ILE A 312 21.39 24.34 -29.41
N VAL A 313 20.27 25.02 -29.64
CA VAL A 313 19.54 24.94 -30.91
C VAL A 313 20.39 25.49 -32.05
N GLU A 314 21.06 26.62 -31.87
CA GLU A 314 21.99 27.18 -32.86
C GLU A 314 23.15 26.24 -33.14
N ASP A 315 23.74 25.63 -32.10
CA ASP A 315 24.83 24.64 -32.24
C ASP A 315 24.37 23.39 -33.00
N ILE A 316 23.17 22.85 -32.69
CA ILE A 316 22.58 21.70 -33.40
C ILE A 316 22.31 22.05 -34.87
N MET A 317 21.73 23.22 -35.14
CA MET A 317 21.45 23.66 -36.51
C MET A 317 22.74 23.93 -37.29
N GLY A 318 23.76 24.46 -36.64
CA GLY A 318 25.10 24.64 -37.19
C GLY A 318 25.75 23.30 -37.51
N ALA A 319 25.63 22.32 -36.61
CA ALA A 319 26.13 20.97 -36.79
C ALA A 319 25.45 20.27 -37.99
N GLN A 320 24.12 20.39 -38.09
CA GLN A 320 23.36 19.92 -39.24
C GLN A 320 23.80 20.58 -40.55
N GLY A 321 24.03 21.89 -40.55
CA GLY A 321 24.47 22.62 -41.75
C GLY A 321 25.89 22.28 -42.21
N GLN A 322 26.72 21.74 -41.32
CA GLN A 322 28.10 21.36 -41.58
C GLN A 322 28.31 19.85 -41.72
N ASP A 323 27.24 19.04 -41.62
CA ASP A 323 27.27 17.58 -41.63
C ASP A 323 28.22 16.99 -40.55
N ILE A 324 28.16 17.59 -39.35
CA ILE A 324 28.92 17.16 -38.17
C ILE A 324 27.95 16.79 -37.05
N SER A 325 28.43 16.04 -36.06
CA SER A 325 27.66 15.65 -34.88
C SER A 325 27.97 16.55 -33.68
N TYR A 326 27.04 16.60 -32.74
CA TYR A 326 27.12 17.49 -31.58
C TYR A 326 26.69 16.76 -30.30
N HIS A 327 27.37 17.06 -29.20
CA HIS A 327 27.02 16.56 -27.88
C HIS A 327 27.25 17.66 -26.84
N PHE A 328 26.17 18.05 -26.19
CA PHE A 328 26.19 18.94 -25.04
C PHE A 328 25.64 18.23 -23.81
N GLY A 329 26.20 18.51 -22.64
CA GLY A 329 25.62 18.04 -21.41
C GLY A 329 26.24 18.63 -20.17
N VAL A 330 25.54 18.37 -19.07
CA VAL A 330 25.89 18.87 -17.75
C VAL A 330 25.59 17.77 -16.73
N ASN A 331 26.45 17.71 -15.72
CA ASN A 331 26.35 16.83 -14.58
C ASN A 331 26.63 17.68 -13.33
N ALA A 332 25.66 17.75 -12.42
CA ALA A 332 25.68 18.65 -11.27
C ALA A 332 24.95 18.05 -10.06
N ALA A 333 25.37 18.47 -8.86
CA ALA A 333 24.68 18.14 -7.62
C ALA A 333 23.66 19.22 -7.25
N ASP A 334 22.54 18.82 -6.67
CA ASP A 334 21.49 19.69 -6.15
C ASP A 334 21.02 19.19 -4.77
N ASN A 335 20.10 19.91 -4.13
CA ASN A 335 19.46 19.53 -2.88
C ASN A 335 20.49 19.23 -1.77
N ARG A 336 21.49 20.11 -1.63
CA ARG A 336 22.61 19.94 -0.68
C ARG A 336 23.37 18.62 -0.87
N ASN A 337 23.61 18.22 -2.12
CA ASN A 337 24.31 16.99 -2.53
C ASN A 337 23.55 15.69 -2.24
N LEU A 338 22.24 15.76 -1.95
CA LEU A 338 21.37 14.58 -1.86
C LEU A 338 20.87 14.12 -3.23
N THR A 339 20.96 14.99 -4.23
CA THR A 339 20.50 14.74 -5.57
C THR A 339 21.62 15.03 -6.56
N VAL A 340 21.80 14.16 -7.55
CA VAL A 340 22.70 14.37 -8.68
C VAL A 340 21.91 14.27 -9.98
N LEU A 341 22.12 15.24 -10.85
CA LEU A 341 21.45 15.39 -12.13
C LEU A 341 22.47 15.31 -13.25
N GLN A 342 22.15 14.57 -14.30
CA GLN A 342 22.86 14.58 -15.57
C GLN A 342 21.87 14.78 -16.70
N SER A 343 22.12 15.76 -17.56
CA SER A 343 21.31 16.01 -18.74
C SER A 343 22.20 16.13 -19.97
N SER A 344 21.77 15.56 -21.08
CA SER A 344 22.57 15.45 -22.30
C SER A 344 21.70 15.62 -23.54
N TRP A 345 22.20 16.39 -24.50
CA TRP A 345 21.59 16.66 -25.79
C TRP A 345 22.56 16.22 -26.88
N PHE A 346 22.06 15.39 -27.79
CA PHE A 346 22.84 14.78 -28.85
C PHE A 346 22.24 15.18 -30.19
N TYR A 347 23.10 15.41 -31.18
CA TYR A 347 22.71 15.46 -32.58
C TYR A 347 23.65 14.59 -33.40
N SER A 348 23.08 13.68 -34.18
CA SER A 348 23.80 12.84 -35.14
C SER A 348 22.86 12.44 -36.28
N ASN A 349 23.31 12.64 -37.53
CA ASN A 349 22.66 12.13 -38.74
C ASN A 349 21.12 12.34 -38.80
N GLY A 350 20.66 13.58 -38.54
CA GLY A 350 19.23 13.92 -38.58
C GLY A 350 18.41 13.47 -37.36
N MET A 351 19.06 12.93 -36.32
CA MET A 351 18.45 12.57 -35.06
C MET A 351 18.94 13.50 -33.94
N VAL A 352 17.99 14.05 -33.16
CA VAL A 352 18.28 14.75 -31.92
C VAL A 352 17.75 13.92 -30.75
N VAL A 353 18.60 13.64 -29.77
CA VAL A 353 18.26 12.85 -28.57
C VAL A 353 18.47 13.72 -27.34
N PHE A 354 17.55 13.64 -26.40
CA PHE A 354 17.69 14.18 -25.05
C PHE A 354 17.71 13.01 -24.08
N SER A 355 18.61 13.09 -23.12
CA SER A 355 18.60 12.25 -21.94
C SER A 355 18.67 13.09 -20.68
N SER A 356 17.95 12.69 -19.65
CA SER A 356 18.15 13.19 -18.30
C SER A 356 18.05 12.08 -17.28
N VAL A 357 18.97 12.09 -16.33
CA VAL A 357 19.10 11.17 -15.21
C VAL A 357 19.12 12.00 -13.93
N ASN A 358 18.22 11.71 -13.01
CA ASN A 358 18.15 12.33 -11.70
C ASN A 358 18.18 11.22 -10.65
N ILE A 359 19.20 11.20 -9.80
CA ILE A 359 19.34 10.23 -8.71
C ILE A 359 19.25 10.99 -7.40
N THR A 360 18.35 10.58 -6.51
CA THR A 360 18.14 11.19 -5.20
C THR A 360 18.28 10.14 -4.10
N LEU A 361 19.09 10.42 -3.10
CA LEU A 361 19.20 9.63 -1.88
C LEU A 361 17.99 9.91 -0.96
N ILE A 362 17.24 8.87 -0.62
CA ILE A 362 16.01 9.01 0.19
C ILE A 362 16.12 8.41 1.60
N ARG A 363 17.06 7.49 1.83
CA ARG A 363 17.24 6.83 3.12
C ARG A 363 18.66 6.30 3.29
N SER A 364 19.15 6.32 4.52
CA SER A 364 20.34 5.59 4.92
C SER A 364 20.07 4.88 6.24
N GLU A 365 20.50 3.63 6.34
CA GLU A 365 20.28 2.80 7.53
C GLU A 365 21.40 1.79 7.75
N THR A 366 21.44 1.25 8.96
CA THR A 366 22.38 0.18 9.33
C THR A 366 21.58 -1.11 9.47
N ILE A 367 21.96 -2.13 8.73
CA ILE A 367 21.35 -3.46 8.78
C ILE A 367 22.06 -4.35 9.82
N ASP A 368 21.31 -5.28 10.43
CA ASP A 368 21.80 -6.10 11.54
C ASP A 368 22.95 -7.04 11.15
N LYS A 369 23.01 -7.46 9.88
CA LYS A 369 24.00 -8.41 9.36
C LYS A 369 24.73 -7.81 8.19
N GLN A 370 26.05 -7.94 8.20
CA GLN A 370 26.88 -7.61 7.05
C GLN A 370 26.52 -8.49 5.86
N ILE A 371 26.45 -7.90 4.67
CA ILE A 371 26.24 -8.65 3.44
C ILE A 371 27.45 -9.54 3.16
N ILE A 372 27.18 -10.78 2.75
CA ILE A 372 28.18 -11.76 2.36
C ILE A 372 28.11 -12.04 0.85
N PRO A 373 29.23 -12.42 0.22
CA PRO A 373 29.25 -12.93 -1.15
C PRO A 373 28.20 -14.01 -1.40
N PHE A 374 27.39 -13.86 -2.46
CA PHE A 374 26.49 -14.91 -2.93
C PHE A 374 27.27 -16.03 -3.64
N GLU A 375 28.07 -15.66 -4.63
CA GLU A 375 29.04 -16.52 -5.29
C GLU A 375 30.40 -15.79 -5.33
N LYS A 376 31.51 -16.55 -5.33
CA LYS A 376 32.84 -15.97 -5.46
C LYS A 376 33.25 -15.94 -6.93
N CYS A 377 33.71 -14.79 -7.38
CA CYS A 377 34.32 -14.68 -8.70
C CYS A 377 35.75 -15.25 -8.69
N ALA A 378 36.07 -16.04 -9.72
CA ALA A 378 37.38 -16.67 -9.86
C ALA A 378 38.51 -15.68 -10.18
N ARG A 379 38.17 -14.48 -10.66
CA ARG A 379 39.06 -13.36 -11.01
C ARG A 379 38.33 -12.04 -10.78
N GLY A 380 39.07 -11.01 -10.37
CA GLY A 380 38.56 -9.65 -10.22
C GLY A 380 37.78 -9.39 -8.93
N SER A 381 37.45 -8.12 -8.74
CA SER A 381 36.50 -7.65 -7.74
C SER A 381 35.08 -8.05 -8.11
N PHE A 382 34.16 -8.05 -7.15
CA PHE A 382 32.79 -8.46 -7.43
C PHE A 382 31.76 -7.90 -6.46
N GLN A 383 30.50 -7.87 -6.90
CA GLN A 383 29.35 -7.42 -6.13
C GLN A 383 28.17 -8.38 -6.31
N ASN A 384 27.30 -8.45 -5.30
CA ASN A 384 26.03 -9.16 -5.44
C ASN A 384 25.03 -8.27 -6.17
N GLU A 385 24.23 -8.89 -7.04
CA GLU A 385 23.11 -8.25 -7.70
C GLU A 385 21.80 -8.90 -7.25
N ALA A 386 20.92 -8.05 -6.74
CA ALA A 386 19.59 -8.41 -6.32
C ALA A 386 18.54 -7.66 -7.17
N PHE A 387 17.42 -8.33 -7.39
CA PHE A 387 16.26 -7.77 -8.06
C PHE A 387 15.03 -8.07 -7.21
N GLY A 388 14.32 -7.03 -6.80
CA GLY A 388 13.17 -7.17 -5.91
C GLY A 388 13.52 -7.88 -4.59
N GLY A 389 14.62 -7.52 -3.93
CA GLY A 389 14.95 -8.07 -2.60
C GLY A 389 15.62 -9.44 -2.62
N ARG A 390 15.82 -10.04 -3.80
CA ARG A 390 16.42 -11.37 -3.95
C ARG A 390 17.72 -11.29 -4.71
N VAL A 391 18.79 -11.79 -4.09
CA VAL A 391 20.09 -11.94 -4.75
C VAL A 391 19.98 -13.07 -5.77
N THR A 392 20.22 -12.76 -7.04
CA THR A 392 20.10 -13.74 -8.14
C THR A 392 21.43 -14.05 -8.79
N GLN A 393 22.37 -13.10 -8.76
CA GLN A 393 23.66 -13.24 -9.44
C GLN A 393 24.76 -12.43 -8.77
N THR A 394 25.99 -12.67 -9.22
CA THR A 394 27.18 -11.93 -8.83
C THR A 394 27.78 -11.30 -10.08
N ASP A 395 27.95 -9.98 -10.07
CA ASP A 395 28.69 -9.28 -11.12
C ASP A 395 30.20 -9.39 -10.83
N CYS A 396 30.91 -10.01 -11.76
CA CYS A 396 32.34 -10.25 -11.68
C CYS A 396 33.08 -9.25 -12.55
N GLY A 397 34.11 -8.62 -11.97
CA GLY A 397 35.02 -7.77 -12.70
C GLY A 397 35.73 -8.45 -13.86
N GLY A 398 36.04 -7.62 -14.86
CA GLY A 398 36.93 -8.01 -15.94
C GLY A 398 38.25 -8.53 -15.37
N SER A 399 38.78 -9.60 -15.97
CA SER A 399 40.01 -10.27 -15.54
C SER A 399 41.20 -9.31 -15.48
N THR A 400 41.52 -8.78 -14.30
CA THR A 400 42.83 -8.18 -14.00
C THR A 400 43.86 -9.28 -13.73
N THR A 401 45.10 -9.07 -14.15
CA THR A 401 46.21 -10.04 -13.99
C THR A 401 46.77 -10.10 -12.56
N ASP A 402 46.26 -9.29 -11.63
CA ASP A 402 46.75 -9.23 -10.25
C ASP A 402 45.90 -10.10 -9.31
N ASP A 403 46.50 -11.20 -8.81
CA ASP A 403 45.89 -12.17 -7.89
C ASP A 403 45.46 -11.57 -6.52
N ASN A 404 45.83 -10.32 -6.21
CA ASN A 404 45.43 -9.62 -4.98
C ASN A 404 44.12 -8.82 -5.11
N SER A 405 43.45 -8.84 -6.27
CA SER A 405 42.29 -7.98 -6.54
C SER A 405 40.92 -8.61 -6.26
N HIS A 406 40.85 -9.75 -5.56
CA HIS A 406 39.58 -10.43 -5.21
C HIS A 406 38.86 -9.74 -4.04
N MET A 407 38.37 -8.53 -4.27
CA MET A 407 37.62 -7.78 -3.27
C MET A 407 36.12 -7.95 -3.50
N PHE A 408 35.40 -8.37 -2.46
CA PHE A 408 33.95 -8.25 -2.44
C PHE A 408 33.58 -6.83 -2.02
N PHE A 409 32.89 -6.11 -2.89
CA PHE A 409 32.52 -4.74 -2.60
C PHE A 409 31.25 -4.64 -1.75
N GLY A 410 30.19 -5.33 -2.16
CA GLY A 410 28.90 -5.21 -1.50
C GLY A 410 27.75 -5.74 -2.36
N GLN A 411 26.56 -5.19 -2.14
CA GLN A 411 25.35 -5.59 -2.85
C GLN A 411 24.59 -4.39 -3.39
N VAL A 412 24.10 -4.57 -4.61
CA VAL A 412 23.15 -3.69 -5.28
C VAL A 412 21.82 -4.42 -5.35
N ASP A 413 20.73 -3.75 -5.02
CA ASP A 413 19.38 -4.29 -5.17
C ASP A 413 18.50 -3.33 -5.94
N THR A 414 18.06 -3.73 -7.13
CA THR A 414 17.01 -3.02 -7.87
C THR A 414 15.65 -3.44 -7.33
N ALA A 415 15.17 -2.72 -6.33
CA ALA A 415 13.97 -3.06 -5.57
C ALA A 415 12.67 -2.94 -6.39
N ALA A 416 12.53 -1.90 -7.21
CA ALA A 416 11.37 -1.71 -8.08
C ALA A 416 11.70 -0.77 -9.26
N VAL A 417 11.07 -1.00 -10.42
CA VAL A 417 11.24 -0.22 -11.65
C VAL A 417 9.88 0.06 -12.29
N LEU A 418 9.55 1.32 -12.53
CA LEU A 418 8.40 1.73 -13.34
C LEU A 418 8.88 2.21 -14.71
N MET A 419 8.49 1.48 -15.74
CA MET A 419 8.76 1.81 -17.14
C MET A 419 7.58 2.60 -17.70
N ILE A 420 7.83 3.84 -18.13
CA ILE A 420 6.82 4.75 -18.67
C ILE A 420 6.99 4.83 -20.19
N GLN A 421 5.99 4.32 -20.90
CA GLN A 421 5.95 4.28 -22.35
C GLN A 421 4.80 5.14 -22.89
N GLY A 422 4.87 5.52 -24.16
CA GLY A 422 3.83 6.33 -24.80
C GLY A 422 3.98 7.84 -24.61
N LEU A 423 5.19 8.32 -24.26
CA LEU A 423 5.46 9.78 -24.18
C LEU A 423 5.34 10.49 -25.53
N GLY A 424 5.55 9.75 -26.63
CA GLY A 424 5.37 10.23 -28.00
C GLY A 424 6.05 9.31 -29.01
N ASN A 425 5.96 9.67 -30.30
CA ASN A 425 6.55 8.95 -31.41
C ASN A 425 7.90 9.55 -31.78
N GLY A 426 8.99 9.05 -31.18
CA GLY A 426 10.32 9.61 -31.42
C GLY A 426 10.91 9.37 -32.83
N ARG A 427 10.18 8.68 -33.71
CA ARG A 427 10.49 8.61 -35.15
C ARG A 427 9.96 9.79 -35.95
N SER A 428 9.14 10.64 -35.35
CA SER A 428 8.60 11.83 -36.00
C SER A 428 9.65 12.95 -36.08
N ASN A 429 9.56 13.75 -37.12
CA ASN A 429 10.33 15.00 -37.28
C ASN A 429 9.58 16.21 -36.70
N LEU A 430 8.36 16.01 -36.18
CA LEU A 430 7.56 17.02 -35.50
C LEU A 430 7.74 16.88 -33.99
N SER A 431 8.09 17.98 -33.33
CA SER A 431 8.29 18.05 -31.88
C SER A 431 7.05 17.62 -31.07
N SER A 432 5.86 18.02 -31.52
CA SER A 432 4.58 17.71 -30.87
C SER A 432 4.15 16.25 -30.98
N GLU A 433 4.61 15.53 -32.00
CA GLU A 433 4.39 14.09 -32.14
C GLU A 433 5.45 13.28 -31.40
N SER A 434 6.71 13.74 -31.43
CA SER A 434 7.85 13.16 -30.71
C SER A 434 7.64 13.17 -29.19
N LEU A 435 7.04 14.24 -28.66
CA LEU A 435 6.66 14.40 -27.27
C LEU A 435 5.26 15.02 -27.17
N ASN A 436 4.28 14.19 -26.79
CA ASN A 436 2.90 14.62 -26.67
C ASN A 436 2.70 15.53 -25.44
N ASP A 437 2.15 16.73 -25.64
CA ASP A 437 1.97 17.72 -24.56
C ASP A 437 1.08 17.24 -23.42
N SER A 438 -0.04 16.58 -23.75
CA SER A 438 -0.99 16.08 -22.74
C SER A 438 -0.36 14.99 -21.89
N VAL A 439 0.35 14.05 -22.52
CA VAL A 439 1.04 12.95 -21.83
C VAL A 439 2.20 13.48 -20.99
N MET A 440 2.98 14.41 -21.53
CA MET A 440 4.06 15.05 -20.78
C MET A 440 3.49 15.77 -19.56
N SER A 441 2.51 16.66 -19.75
CA SER A 441 1.85 17.38 -18.65
C SER A 441 1.32 16.43 -17.57
N TRP A 442 0.64 15.36 -17.97
CA TRP A 442 0.14 14.34 -17.05
C TRP A 442 1.26 13.62 -16.28
N THR A 443 2.29 13.14 -16.96
CA THR A 443 3.43 12.42 -16.36
C THR A 443 4.10 13.28 -15.29
N ARG A 444 4.17 14.58 -15.55
CA ARG A 444 4.76 15.58 -14.66
C ARG A 444 3.90 15.81 -13.43
N ASN A 445 2.60 16.02 -13.61
CA ASN A 445 1.65 16.18 -12.50
C ASN A 445 1.58 14.94 -11.60
N MET A 446 1.72 13.76 -12.21
CA MET A 446 1.65 12.48 -11.51
C MET A 446 3.01 11.99 -10.97
N SER A 447 4.11 12.73 -11.23
CA SER A 447 5.48 12.31 -10.89
C SER A 447 5.66 11.96 -9.42
N ALA A 448 5.20 12.81 -8.51
CA ALA A 448 5.30 12.59 -7.07
C ALA A 448 4.45 11.39 -6.61
N ALA A 449 3.29 11.17 -7.22
CA ALA A 449 2.44 10.02 -6.93
C ALA A 449 3.06 8.72 -7.44
N MET A 450 3.58 8.71 -8.68
CA MET A 450 4.33 7.57 -9.25
C MET A 450 5.55 7.23 -8.39
N GLU A 451 6.33 8.23 -7.98
CA GLU A 451 7.45 8.03 -7.06
C GLU A 451 6.99 7.45 -5.72
N GLY A 452 5.97 8.05 -5.08
CA GLY A 452 5.45 7.57 -3.79
C GLY A 452 4.99 6.11 -3.85
N LEU A 453 4.26 5.75 -4.89
CA LEU A 453 3.81 4.38 -5.13
C LEU A 453 4.98 3.43 -5.42
N LEU A 454 5.95 3.84 -6.24
CA LEU A 454 7.11 3.00 -6.55
C LEU A 454 8.02 2.80 -5.34
N VAL A 455 8.23 3.84 -4.53
CA VAL A 455 8.95 3.76 -3.26
C VAL A 455 8.22 2.82 -2.30
N ALA A 456 6.90 2.93 -2.19
CA ALA A 456 6.11 2.00 -1.37
C ALA A 456 6.27 0.55 -1.85
N ARG A 457 6.27 0.30 -3.16
CA ARG A 457 6.56 -1.02 -3.73
C ARG A 457 7.96 -1.51 -3.37
N GLY A 458 9.00 -0.69 -3.59
CA GLY A 458 10.38 -1.05 -3.28
C GLY A 458 10.59 -1.37 -1.80
N TYR A 459 9.91 -0.63 -0.90
CA TYR A 459 9.97 -0.89 0.54
C TYR A 459 9.29 -2.19 0.94
N ILE A 460 8.14 -2.49 0.33
CA ILE A 460 7.49 -3.79 0.50
C ILE A 460 8.46 -4.88 0.06
N VAL A 461 8.97 -4.81 -1.17
CA VAL A 461 9.65 -5.97 -1.76
C VAL A 461 11.06 -6.21 -1.18
N SER A 462 11.84 -5.16 -0.90
CA SER A 462 13.29 -5.28 -0.62
C SER A 462 13.76 -4.68 0.72
N ILE A 463 13.12 -3.61 1.22
CA ILE A 463 13.69 -2.82 2.33
C ILE A 463 13.09 -3.20 3.68
N ASP A 464 11.84 -2.79 3.93
CA ASP A 464 11.08 -3.10 5.14
C ASP A 464 9.58 -2.82 4.92
N PRO A 465 8.72 -3.86 4.89
CA PRO A 465 7.27 -3.69 4.76
C PRO A 465 6.59 -3.02 5.96
N ALA A 466 7.19 -3.04 7.15
CA ALA A 466 6.58 -2.42 8.33
C ALA A 466 6.44 -0.90 8.19
N LEU A 467 7.21 -0.29 7.28
CA LEU A 467 7.25 1.15 7.04
C LEU A 467 6.21 1.63 6.01
N VAL A 468 5.46 0.72 5.39
CA VAL A 468 4.53 1.02 4.30
C VAL A 468 3.09 0.85 4.76
N MET A 469 2.26 1.85 4.45
CA MET A 469 0.82 1.78 4.66
C MET A 469 0.13 1.29 3.38
N ILE A 470 -0.88 0.44 3.57
CA ILE A 470 -1.82 0.02 2.52
C ILE A 470 -3.25 0.27 2.99
N SER A 471 -4.13 0.52 2.04
CA SER A 471 -5.56 0.58 2.26
C SER A 471 -6.14 -0.81 1.96
N VAL A 472 -6.76 -1.44 2.95
CA VAL A 472 -7.37 -2.77 2.81
C VAL A 472 -8.87 -2.68 3.05
N ASP A 473 -9.64 -3.25 2.13
CA ASP A 473 -11.09 -3.37 2.26
C ASP A 473 -11.44 -4.66 3.00
N ASN A 474 -11.81 -4.50 4.27
CA ASN A 474 -12.19 -5.62 5.11
C ASN A 474 -13.70 -5.81 5.13
N LEU A 475 -14.12 -7.05 4.92
CA LEU A 475 -15.51 -7.44 5.04
C LEU A 475 -15.89 -7.48 6.53
N THR A 476 -16.73 -6.54 6.98
CA THR A 476 -17.16 -6.46 8.39
C THR A 476 -18.65 -6.76 8.51
N VAL A 477 -19.02 -7.48 9.58
CA VAL A 477 -20.43 -7.78 9.87
C VAL A 477 -21.11 -6.49 10.33
N ALA A 478 -22.15 -6.08 9.62
CA ALA A 478 -23.00 -4.96 9.98
C ALA A 478 -24.34 -5.49 10.53
N ILE A 479 -24.75 -4.94 11.68
CA ILE A 479 -26.11 -5.09 12.19
C ILE A 479 -26.93 -3.94 11.60
N SER A 480 -28.09 -4.25 11.04
CA SER A 480 -28.99 -3.23 10.49
C SER A 480 -29.50 -2.29 11.59
N GLY A 481 -29.65 -1.00 11.26
CA GLY A 481 -30.22 -0.01 12.17
C GLY A 481 -31.62 -0.40 12.65
N LEU A 482 -32.39 -1.11 11.83
CA LEU A 482 -33.72 -1.62 12.19
C LEU A 482 -33.64 -2.73 13.25
N GLN A 483 -32.69 -3.67 13.11
CA GLN A 483 -32.46 -4.75 14.08
C GLN A 483 -32.05 -4.20 15.44
N LEU A 484 -31.19 -3.18 15.44
CA LEU A 484 -30.76 -2.50 16.66
C LEU A 484 -31.93 -1.79 17.34
N LEU A 485 -32.75 -1.06 16.57
CA LEU A 485 -33.94 -0.38 17.08
C LEU A 485 -34.97 -1.36 17.66
N LEU A 486 -35.27 -2.46 16.96
CA LEU A 486 -36.22 -3.48 17.41
C LEU A 486 -35.74 -4.18 18.68
N SER A 487 -34.44 -4.48 18.79
CA SER A 487 -33.83 -5.07 19.98
C SER A 487 -33.93 -4.15 21.20
N ILE A 488 -33.65 -2.85 21.02
CA ILE A 488 -33.76 -1.85 22.08
C ILE A 488 -35.23 -1.64 22.47
N LEU A 489 -36.14 -1.55 21.51
CA LEU A 489 -37.57 -1.40 21.74
C LEU A 489 -38.12 -2.54 22.62
N ALA A 490 -37.69 -3.77 22.36
CA ALA A 490 -38.09 -4.92 23.17
C ALA A 490 -37.67 -4.81 24.64
N LEU A 491 -36.50 -4.21 24.91
CA LEU A 491 -35.99 -3.98 26.26
C LEU A 491 -36.76 -2.85 26.95
N ILE A 492 -37.00 -1.75 26.24
CA ILE A 492 -37.79 -0.62 26.75
C ILE A 492 -39.22 -1.07 27.09
N LEU A 493 -39.88 -1.81 26.20
CA LEU A 493 -41.23 -2.33 26.43
C LEU A 493 -41.28 -3.25 27.64
N ALA A 494 -40.30 -4.15 27.80
CA ALA A 494 -40.23 -5.03 28.97
C ALA A 494 -40.04 -4.24 30.28
N GLY A 495 -39.15 -3.23 30.27
CA GLY A 495 -38.95 -2.34 31.41
C GLY A 495 -40.20 -1.55 31.77
N ALA A 496 -40.88 -0.97 30.77
CA ALA A 496 -42.10 -0.20 30.96
C ALA A 496 -43.24 -1.06 31.52
N ALA A 497 -43.44 -2.26 30.97
CA ALA A 497 -44.46 -3.20 31.46
C ALA A 497 -44.16 -3.67 32.89
N TRP A 498 -42.89 -3.91 33.22
CA TRP A 498 -42.49 -4.29 34.57
C TRP A 498 -42.68 -3.17 35.58
N LEU A 499 -42.31 -1.93 35.24
CA LEU A 499 -42.56 -0.76 36.07
C LEU A 499 -44.06 -0.51 36.25
N ALA A 500 -44.85 -0.61 35.18
CA ALA A 500 -46.30 -0.46 35.26
C ALA A 500 -46.92 -1.49 36.23
N LEU A 501 -46.50 -2.74 36.13
CA LEU A 501 -46.94 -3.79 37.06
C LEU A 501 -46.54 -3.48 38.51
N ALA A 502 -45.31 -3.02 38.74
CA ALA A 502 -44.81 -2.71 40.08
C ALA A 502 -45.53 -1.52 40.74
N PHE A 503 -45.97 -0.52 39.97
CA PHE A 503 -46.64 0.67 40.50
C PHE A 503 -48.17 0.55 40.58
N PHE A 504 -48.81 -0.12 39.62
CA PHE A 504 -50.27 -0.11 39.48
C PHE A 504 -50.97 -1.36 40.02
N THR A 505 -50.24 -2.40 40.40
CA THR A 505 -50.84 -3.66 40.86
C THR A 505 -50.26 -4.11 42.20
N ASP A 506 -51.04 -4.91 42.92
CA ASP A 506 -50.59 -5.50 44.17
C ASP A 506 -49.38 -6.42 43.94
N SER A 507 -48.54 -6.56 44.97
CA SER A 507 -47.27 -7.27 44.90
C SER A 507 -47.40 -8.73 44.43
N HIS A 508 -48.53 -9.38 44.63
CA HIS A 508 -48.77 -10.75 44.18
C HIS A 508 -48.88 -10.91 42.65
N TRP A 509 -49.03 -9.82 41.89
CA TRP A 509 -49.00 -9.87 40.42
C TRP A 509 -47.61 -9.60 39.85
N SER A 510 -46.72 -8.99 40.64
CA SER A 510 -45.39 -8.57 40.18
C SER A 510 -44.27 -9.55 40.52
N ASN A 511 -44.51 -10.49 41.44
CA ASN A 511 -43.56 -11.51 41.91
C ASN A 511 -43.69 -12.85 41.17
N THR A 512 -42.98 -13.89 41.61
CA THR A 512 -43.08 -15.24 41.04
C THR A 512 -44.17 -16.05 41.75
N PHE A 513 -44.78 -17.02 41.06
CA PHE A 513 -45.76 -17.94 41.67
C PHE A 513 -45.24 -18.59 42.96
N LEU A 514 -43.97 -19.02 42.94
CA LEU A 514 -43.33 -19.59 44.11
C LEU A 514 -43.27 -18.57 45.27
N ALA A 515 -42.96 -17.30 44.98
CA ALA A 515 -42.93 -16.21 45.97
C ALA A 515 -44.30 -16.00 46.61
N ASP A 516 -45.36 -16.03 45.80
CA ASP A 516 -46.73 -15.86 46.30
C ASP A 516 -47.20 -17.09 47.10
N LEU A 517 -46.81 -18.30 46.69
CA LEU A 517 -47.15 -19.55 47.37
C LEU A 517 -46.45 -19.65 48.74
N VAL A 518 -45.15 -19.40 48.79
CA VAL A 518 -44.39 -19.42 50.06
C VAL A 518 -44.82 -18.29 50.97
N TYR A 519 -45.18 -17.13 50.41
CA TYR A 519 -45.80 -16.07 51.19
C TYR A 519 -47.12 -16.54 51.82
N ALA A 520 -48.03 -17.15 51.04
CA ALA A 520 -49.29 -17.68 51.55
C ALA A 520 -49.13 -18.79 52.60
N ILE A 521 -48.05 -19.57 52.55
CA ILE A 521 -47.76 -20.66 53.50
C ILE A 521 -47.04 -20.16 54.76
N SER A 522 -46.18 -19.15 54.64
CA SER A 522 -45.34 -18.64 55.74
C SER A 522 -46.04 -17.62 56.64
N GLU A 523 -47.03 -16.88 56.13
CA GLU A 523 -47.78 -15.88 56.89
C GLU A 523 -48.94 -16.50 57.71
N ARG A 524 -48.60 -17.37 58.68
CA ARG A 524 -49.53 -17.73 59.78
C ARG A 524 -49.46 -16.75 60.97
N ASP A 525 -48.42 -15.92 61.05
CA ASP A 525 -48.15 -15.02 62.17
C ASP A 525 -48.30 -13.53 61.81
N GLY A 526 -49.53 -13.11 61.46
CA GLY A 526 -50.09 -11.76 61.73
C GLY A 526 -49.39 -10.47 61.28
N LYS A 527 -48.20 -10.48 60.66
CA LYS A 527 -47.50 -9.28 60.18
C LYS A 527 -47.58 -9.19 58.66
N ARG A 528 -48.49 -8.32 58.18
CA ARG A 528 -48.63 -7.94 56.76
C ARG A 528 -47.32 -7.38 56.20
N SER A 529 -46.50 -8.20 55.56
CA SER A 529 -45.40 -7.74 54.73
C SER A 529 -45.69 -8.09 53.28
N ARG A 530 -45.50 -7.18 52.33
CA ARG A 530 -45.83 -7.48 50.92
C ARG A 530 -44.96 -8.65 50.42
N PRO A 531 -45.50 -9.62 49.64
CA PRO A 531 -44.66 -10.61 48.99
C PRO A 531 -43.58 -9.89 48.17
N GLY A 532 -42.36 -10.41 48.20
CA GLY A 532 -41.22 -9.90 47.43
C GLY A 532 -40.46 -11.05 46.78
N TYR A 533 -39.49 -10.74 45.93
CA TYR A 533 -38.61 -11.74 45.34
C TYR A 533 -37.88 -12.54 46.43
N MET A 534 -37.96 -13.87 46.35
CA MET A 534 -37.23 -14.75 47.27
C MET A 534 -35.73 -14.60 47.08
N ARG A 535 -35.03 -14.32 48.18
CA ARG A 535 -33.56 -14.35 48.24
C ARG A 535 -33.03 -15.73 48.62
N ASP A 536 -33.74 -16.42 49.50
CA ASP A 536 -33.41 -17.77 49.97
C ASP A 536 -34.62 -18.71 49.74
N PRO A 537 -34.57 -19.59 48.72
CA PRO A 537 -35.69 -20.51 48.45
C PRO A 537 -35.77 -21.60 49.53
N PRO A 538 -36.98 -21.96 50.01
CA PRO A 538 -37.14 -23.07 50.96
C PRO A 538 -36.82 -24.42 50.29
N SER A 539 -36.16 -25.33 51.02
CA SER A 539 -35.94 -26.70 50.52
C SER A 539 -37.27 -27.46 50.51
N VAL A 540 -37.60 -28.06 49.37
CA VAL A 540 -38.77 -28.94 49.24
C VAL A 540 -38.25 -30.36 49.13
N GLU A 541 -38.57 -31.18 50.13
CA GLU A 541 -38.15 -32.57 50.19
C GLU A 541 -39.37 -33.47 50.27
N VAL A 542 -39.36 -34.58 49.52
CA VAL A 542 -40.37 -35.63 49.64
C VAL A 542 -39.89 -36.59 50.73
N ILE A 543 -40.57 -36.58 51.87
CA ILE A 543 -40.27 -37.46 53.00
C ILE A 543 -41.18 -38.68 52.90
N GLY A 544 -40.60 -39.86 52.75
CA GLY A 544 -41.34 -41.14 52.78
C GLY A 544 -41.46 -41.67 54.20
N TYR A 545 -42.67 -42.03 54.63
CA TYR A 545 -42.91 -42.74 55.88
C TYR A 545 -44.02 -43.78 55.71
N ARG A 546 -43.69 -45.06 55.92
CA ARG A 546 -44.63 -46.20 55.89
C ARG A 546 -45.59 -46.18 54.69
N ASP A 547 -45.02 -46.26 53.48
CA ASP A 547 -45.71 -46.27 52.19
C ASP A 547 -46.45 -44.97 51.79
N GLU A 548 -46.44 -43.94 52.63
CA GLU A 548 -46.97 -42.61 52.30
C GLU A 548 -45.84 -41.60 52.03
N HIS A 549 -46.01 -40.78 50.99
CA HIS A 549 -45.06 -39.74 50.60
C HIS A 549 -45.62 -38.38 50.99
N PHE A 550 -44.88 -37.67 51.85
CA PHE A 550 -45.26 -36.35 52.34
C PHE A 550 -44.36 -35.28 51.72
N ILE A 551 -44.94 -34.14 51.34
CA ILE A 551 -44.17 -32.98 50.89
C ILE A 551 -43.81 -32.17 52.13
N ALA A 552 -42.51 -32.04 52.40
CA ALA A 552 -41.99 -31.17 53.44
C ALA A 552 -41.40 -29.90 52.82
N VAL A 553 -41.77 -28.75 53.37
CA VAL A 553 -41.21 -27.44 52.99
C VAL A 553 -40.41 -26.91 54.18
N SER A 554 -39.10 -26.73 53.99
CA SER A 554 -38.15 -26.36 55.06
C SER A 554 -38.27 -27.24 56.31
N GLY A 555 -38.38 -28.55 56.12
CA GLY A 555 -38.47 -29.55 57.19
C GLY A 555 -39.84 -29.67 57.89
N LYS A 556 -40.87 -28.95 57.44
CA LYS A 556 -42.25 -29.08 57.95
C LYS A 556 -43.15 -29.75 56.93
N VAL A 557 -43.81 -30.84 57.34
CA VAL A 557 -44.80 -31.55 56.51
C VAL A 557 -46.01 -30.67 56.25
N VAL A 558 -46.34 -30.46 54.98
CA VAL A 558 -47.54 -29.71 54.57
C VAL A 558 -48.71 -30.69 54.50
N THR A 559 -49.61 -30.64 55.48
CA THR A 559 -50.88 -31.38 55.44
C THR A 559 -52.00 -30.46 54.98
N LEU A 560 -52.69 -30.83 53.89
CA LEU A 560 -53.94 -30.18 53.48
C LEU A 560 -54.99 -30.41 54.58
N GLN A 561 -55.49 -29.33 55.19
CA GLN A 561 -56.69 -29.42 56.03
C GLN A 561 -57.90 -29.59 55.10
N ASN A 562 -58.65 -30.68 55.30
CA ASN A 562 -60.01 -30.82 54.76
C ASN A 562 -60.99 -29.86 55.44
#